data_AF-A0A7I8D0X4-F1
#
_entry.id   AF-A0A7I8D0X4-F1
#
_cell.length_a   1.000
_cell.length_b   1.000
_cell.length_c   1.000
_cell.angle_alpha   90.00
_cell.angle_beta   90.00
_cell.angle_gamma   90.00
#
_symmetry.space_group_name_H-M   'P 1'
#
loop_
_entity.id
_entity.type
_entity.pdbx_description
1 polymer ?
#
loop_
_entity_poly.entity_id
_entity_poly.type
_entity_poly.pdbx_seq_one_letter_code
_entity_poly.pdbx_strand_id
1 'polypeptide(L)'
;MEQNTLYTAIGRLDRETNGCGRSCPVIRLGGQTYMVDMQEMVVWTALNWRISKREDISLQCDKLVSSLGDCISRSWDACVNRLLTRGLLVSGCGETEYDALYDLLSSLGIIPASGSMLMRSISFVKLVAGRRVPIQQALKLFQKDRRTDYETRVMRLAQQALLSTAEIIKCVEQDVAYLPNEQFLMEAVYGDDETTCYNIAGIMKNSRSSQAVTLAVANLYLRQQIIFERITT
;
A
#
# COMPACT_ATOMS: atom_id res chain seq x y z
N MET A 1 0.30 -5.65 -28.72
CA MET A 1 -0.47 -6.33 -27.66
C MET A 1 -0.74 -5.27 -26.60
N GLU A 2 -1.99 -5.09 -26.19
CA GLU A 2 -2.34 -4.10 -25.16
C GLU A 2 -1.80 -4.58 -23.81
N GLN A 3 -0.96 -3.78 -23.16
CA GLN A 3 -0.46 -4.08 -21.82
C GLN A 3 -1.48 -3.58 -20.79
N ASN A 4 -1.87 -4.46 -19.86
CA ASN A 4 -2.67 -4.06 -18.70
C ASN A 4 -1.80 -3.20 -17.79
N THR A 5 -2.24 -1.99 -17.47
CA THR A 5 -1.54 -1.11 -16.53
C THR A 5 -2.43 -0.81 -15.33
N LEU A 6 -1.90 -1.07 -14.14
CA LEU A 6 -2.56 -0.83 -12.85
C LEU A 6 -1.87 0.31 -12.12
N TYR A 7 -2.64 1.04 -11.32
CA TYR A 7 -2.19 2.19 -10.55
C TYR A 7 -2.67 2.06 -9.10
N THR A 8 -1.82 2.49 -8.16
CA THR A 8 -2.21 2.67 -6.76
C THR A 8 -1.47 3.85 -6.15
N ALA A 9 -2.05 4.46 -5.13
CA ALA A 9 -1.34 5.40 -4.28
C ALA A 9 -0.45 4.68 -3.27
N ILE A 10 0.61 5.36 -2.85
CA ILE A 10 1.53 4.89 -1.80
C ILE A 10 1.78 5.99 -0.77
N GLY A 11 2.31 5.60 0.39
CA GLY A 11 2.55 6.48 1.51
C GLY A 11 1.35 6.62 2.45
N ARG A 12 1.50 7.49 3.46
CA ARG A 12 0.52 7.69 4.53
C ARG A 12 0.06 9.13 4.59
N LEU A 13 -1.25 9.34 4.63
CA LEU A 13 -1.81 10.65 4.95
C LEU A 13 -1.51 10.99 6.42
N ASP A 14 -0.93 12.17 6.62
CA ASP A 14 -0.72 12.76 7.93
C ASP A 14 -1.07 14.25 7.91
N ARG A 15 -0.90 14.90 9.05
CA ARG A 15 -1.11 16.33 9.25
C ARG A 15 0.16 16.96 9.78
N GLU A 16 0.56 18.06 9.16
CA GLU A 16 1.61 18.92 9.70
C GLU A 16 1.03 20.27 10.10
N THR A 17 1.50 20.77 11.24
CA THR A 17 1.14 22.11 11.71
C THR A 17 2.19 23.07 11.20
N ASN A 18 1.79 24.02 10.37
CA ASN A 18 2.72 25.05 9.89
C ASN A 18 3.08 26.04 11.01
N GLY A 19 4.09 26.90 10.77
CA GLY A 19 4.53 27.90 11.75
C GLY A 19 3.45 28.92 12.17
N CYS A 20 2.31 28.97 11.46
CA CYS A 20 1.15 29.80 11.79
C CYS A 20 0.07 29.03 12.57
N GLY A 21 0.34 27.81 13.04
CA GLY A 21 -0.60 26.99 13.82
C GLY A 21 -1.73 26.33 13.00
N ARG A 22 -1.68 26.39 11.67
CA ARG A 22 -2.69 25.74 10.80
C ARG A 22 -2.23 24.33 10.43
N SER A 23 -3.14 23.37 10.54
CA SER A 23 -2.90 21.99 10.12
C SER A 23 -3.15 21.82 8.62
N CYS A 24 -2.14 21.36 7.89
CA CYS A 24 -2.21 21.02 6.47
C CYS A 24 -2.07 19.50 6.27
N PRO A 25 -2.85 18.89 5.35
CA PRO A 25 -2.67 17.49 5.00
C PRO A 25 -1.36 17.30 4.24
N VAL A 26 -0.62 16.26 4.59
CA VAL A 26 0.64 15.89 3.93
C VAL A 26 0.69 14.38 3.71
N ILE A 27 1.44 13.94 2.71
CA ILE A 27 1.71 12.51 2.49
C ILE A 27 3.12 12.22 2.96
N ARG A 28 3.28 11.29 3.91
CA ARG A 28 4.59 10.77 4.30
C ARG A 28 4.93 9.53 3.49
N LEU A 29 6.13 9.52 2.92
CA LEU A 29 6.66 8.42 2.13
C LEU A 29 8.20 8.46 2.18
N GLY A 30 8.85 7.32 2.42
CA GLY A 30 10.31 7.18 2.47
C GLY A 30 10.96 8.08 3.52
N GLY A 31 10.28 8.32 4.64
CA GLY A 31 10.73 9.27 5.68
C GLY A 31 10.62 10.76 5.28
N GLN A 32 10.12 11.07 4.09
CA GLN A 32 9.92 12.43 3.59
C GLN A 32 8.45 12.86 3.69
N THR A 33 8.23 14.17 3.82
CA THR A 33 6.89 14.76 3.79
C THR A 33 6.64 15.44 2.45
N TYR A 34 5.51 15.13 1.82
CA TYR A 34 5.07 15.71 0.56
C TYR A 34 3.81 16.53 0.75
N MET A 35 3.92 17.83 0.48
CA MET A 35 2.77 18.73 0.35
C MET A 35 2.04 18.44 -0.96
N VAL A 36 0.73 18.30 -0.92
CA VAL A 36 -0.11 18.11 -2.12
C VAL A 36 -1.14 19.21 -2.23
N ASP A 37 -1.38 19.65 -3.46
CA ASP A 37 -2.49 20.55 -3.74
C ASP A 37 -3.84 19.81 -3.71
N MET A 38 -4.94 20.55 -3.82
CA MET A 38 -6.29 19.98 -3.69
C MET A 38 -6.59 18.89 -4.73
N GLN A 39 -6.21 19.08 -6.01
CA GLN A 39 -6.49 18.07 -7.04
C GLN A 39 -5.56 16.86 -6.91
N GLU A 40 -4.30 17.08 -6.51
CA GLU A 40 -3.37 15.99 -6.17
C GLU A 40 -3.90 15.16 -5.00
N MET A 41 -4.45 15.82 -3.98
CA MET A 41 -5.07 15.15 -2.84
C MET A 41 -6.30 14.33 -3.25
N VAL A 42 -7.12 14.83 -4.18
CA VAL A 42 -8.27 14.08 -4.73
C VAL A 42 -7.79 12.81 -5.43
N VAL A 43 -6.84 12.90 -6.35
CA VAL A 43 -6.33 11.74 -7.09
C VAL A 43 -5.66 10.73 -6.16
N TRP A 44 -4.82 11.21 -5.23
CA TRP A 44 -4.18 10.33 -4.25
C TRP A 44 -5.21 9.63 -3.36
N THR A 45 -6.25 10.35 -2.92
CA THR A 45 -7.35 9.75 -2.13
C THR A 45 -8.18 8.77 -2.94
N ALA A 46 -8.40 9.03 -4.23
CA ALA A 46 -9.11 8.12 -5.13
C ALA A 46 -8.37 6.78 -5.29
N LEU A 47 -7.04 6.78 -5.24
CA LEU A 47 -6.18 5.61 -5.42
C LEU A 47 -5.64 5.02 -4.11
N ASN A 48 -5.87 5.66 -2.97
CA ASN A 48 -5.47 5.14 -1.68
C ASN A 48 -6.33 3.94 -1.31
N TRP A 49 -5.69 2.84 -0.94
CA TRP A 49 -6.34 1.56 -0.65
C TRP A 49 -7.07 0.93 -1.85
N ARG A 50 -6.67 1.30 -3.07
CA ARG A 50 -7.29 0.83 -4.32
C ARG A 50 -6.25 0.57 -5.40
N ILE A 51 -6.50 -0.45 -6.20
CA ILE A 51 -5.75 -0.75 -7.42
C ILE A 51 -6.72 -0.53 -8.57
N SER A 52 -6.37 0.30 -9.55
CA SER A 52 -7.29 0.69 -10.62
C SER A 52 -6.59 0.79 -11.98
N LYS A 53 -7.35 0.57 -13.05
CA LYS A 53 -6.92 0.84 -14.42
C LYS A 53 -6.98 2.34 -14.69
N ARG A 54 -6.28 2.80 -15.73
CA ARG A 54 -6.19 4.24 -16.06
C ARG A 54 -7.58 4.83 -16.31
N GLU A 55 -8.41 4.10 -17.06
CA GLU A 55 -9.75 4.55 -17.47
C GLU A 55 -10.69 4.80 -16.28
N ASP A 56 -10.51 4.10 -15.17
CA ASP A 56 -11.39 4.20 -14.00
C ASP A 56 -11.05 5.37 -13.06
N ILE A 57 -9.86 5.96 -13.19
CA ILE A 57 -9.34 6.95 -12.22
C ILE A 57 -10.17 8.24 -12.27
N SER A 58 -10.50 8.73 -13.48
CA SER A 58 -11.28 9.96 -13.67
C SER A 58 -12.66 9.83 -13.01
N LEU A 59 -13.36 8.72 -13.27
CA LEU A 59 -14.67 8.44 -12.68
C LEU A 59 -14.63 8.39 -11.15
N GLN A 60 -13.55 7.88 -10.56
CA GLN A 60 -13.36 7.86 -9.11
C GLN A 60 -13.08 9.26 -8.54
N CYS A 61 -12.32 10.08 -9.26
CA CYS A 61 -12.04 11.47 -8.88
C CYS A 61 -13.31 12.32 -8.93
N ASP A 62 -14.13 12.19 -9.98
CA ASP A 62 -15.37 12.96 -10.13
C ASP A 62 -16.37 12.70 -9.00
N LYS A 63 -16.45 11.44 -8.51
CA LYS A 63 -17.23 11.09 -7.32
C LYS A 63 -16.75 11.78 -6.06
N LEU A 64 -15.43 11.97 -5.90
CA LEU A 64 -14.86 12.70 -4.77
C LEU A 64 -15.09 14.21 -4.89
N VAL A 65 -14.89 14.79 -6.09
CA VAL A 65 -15.07 16.24 -6.29
C VAL A 65 -16.53 16.68 -6.16
N SER A 66 -17.49 15.83 -6.51
CA SER A 66 -18.92 16.10 -6.30
C SER A 66 -19.24 16.48 -4.83
N SER A 67 -18.35 16.13 -3.88
CA SER A 67 -18.45 16.51 -2.46
C SER A 67 -17.62 17.74 -2.03
N LEU A 68 -16.74 18.25 -2.90
CA LEU A 68 -15.69 19.24 -2.58
C LEU A 68 -15.76 20.56 -3.38
N GLY A 69 -16.64 20.69 -4.40
CA GLY A 69 -16.89 21.92 -5.15
C GLY A 69 -15.99 22.15 -6.39
N ASP A 70 -16.24 23.24 -7.13
CA ASP A 70 -15.62 23.53 -8.45
C ASP A 70 -14.24 24.21 -8.35
N CYS A 71 -13.23 23.46 -7.92
CA CYS A 71 -11.82 23.91 -7.92
C CYS A 71 -10.94 22.97 -8.77
N ILE A 72 -11.37 22.63 -9.98
CA ILE A 72 -10.61 21.83 -10.95
C ILE A 72 -9.99 22.76 -11.99
N SER A 73 -8.67 22.91 -12.00
CA SER A 73 -7.97 23.69 -13.04
C SER A 73 -7.16 22.82 -14.02
N ARG A 74 -6.81 21.58 -13.62
CA ARG A 74 -6.06 20.60 -14.43
C ARG A 74 -6.88 19.35 -14.72
N SER A 75 -6.60 18.68 -15.84
CA SER A 75 -7.16 17.35 -16.11
C SER A 75 -6.68 16.31 -15.09
N TRP A 76 -7.50 15.29 -14.84
CA TRP A 76 -7.12 14.18 -13.96
C TRP A 76 -5.87 13.45 -14.45
N ASP A 77 -5.74 13.25 -15.77
CA ASP A 77 -4.54 12.63 -16.37
C ASP A 77 -3.24 13.40 -16.09
N ALA A 78 -3.27 14.73 -16.21
CA ALA A 78 -2.13 15.57 -15.89
C ALA A 78 -1.76 15.47 -14.40
N CYS A 79 -2.77 15.36 -13.52
CA CYS A 79 -2.57 15.19 -12.09
C CYS A 79 -1.98 13.81 -11.75
N VAL A 80 -2.49 12.73 -12.36
CA VAL A 80 -1.94 11.37 -12.21
C VAL A 80 -0.47 11.33 -12.64
N ASN A 81 -0.15 11.88 -13.82
CA ASN A 81 1.23 11.90 -14.32
C ASN A 81 2.16 12.67 -13.37
N ARG A 82 1.71 13.82 -12.84
CA ARG A 82 2.48 14.58 -11.85
C ARG A 82 2.73 13.79 -10.57
N LEU A 83 1.72 13.08 -10.05
CA LEU A 83 1.90 12.26 -8.85
C LEU A 83 2.80 11.03 -9.10
N LEU A 84 2.77 10.45 -10.30
CA LEU A 84 3.71 9.40 -10.72
C LEU A 84 5.15 9.93 -10.75
N THR A 85 5.38 11.09 -11.38
CA THR A 85 6.71 11.75 -11.41
C THR A 85 7.22 12.08 -10.00
N ARG A 86 6.32 12.51 -9.11
CA ARG A 86 6.65 12.79 -7.70
C ARG A 86 6.79 11.53 -6.85
N GLY A 87 6.40 10.38 -7.38
CA GLY A 87 6.49 9.11 -6.70
C GLY A 87 5.44 8.84 -5.62
N LEU A 88 4.32 9.58 -5.64
CA LEU A 88 3.20 9.42 -4.71
C LEU A 88 2.14 8.43 -5.24
N LEU A 89 2.19 8.16 -6.54
CA LEU A 89 1.54 7.02 -7.17
C LEU A 89 2.61 6.09 -7.73
N VAL A 90 2.23 4.84 -7.91
CA VAL A 90 3.01 3.84 -8.65
C VAL A 90 2.12 3.17 -9.68
N SER A 91 2.75 2.68 -10.74
CA SER A 91 2.10 1.95 -11.81
C SER A 91 2.86 0.66 -12.08
N GLY A 92 2.15 -0.39 -12.46
CA GLY A 92 2.74 -1.65 -12.91
C GLY A 92 2.04 -2.11 -14.17
N CYS A 93 2.78 -2.72 -15.08
CA CYS A 93 2.26 -3.19 -16.36
C CYS A 93 2.59 -4.66 -16.63
N GLY A 94 1.75 -5.30 -17.45
CA GLY A 94 1.93 -6.69 -17.79
C GLY A 94 1.00 -7.17 -18.90
N GLU A 95 1.32 -8.33 -19.46
CA GLU A 95 0.48 -8.96 -20.49
C GLU A 95 -0.80 -9.51 -19.87
N THR A 96 -0.69 -10.14 -18.70
CA THR A 96 -1.84 -10.60 -17.90
C THR A 96 -2.17 -9.64 -16.75
N GLU A 97 -3.36 -9.77 -16.17
CA GLU A 97 -3.73 -9.03 -14.95
C GLU A 97 -2.79 -9.36 -13.79
N TYR A 98 -2.35 -10.62 -13.71
CA TYR A 98 -1.38 -11.05 -12.71
C TYR A 98 -0.02 -10.39 -12.93
N ASP A 99 0.47 -10.34 -14.18
CA ASP A 99 1.75 -9.70 -14.49
C ASP A 99 1.75 -8.23 -14.09
N ALA A 100 0.66 -7.51 -14.41
CA ALA A 100 0.52 -6.10 -14.06
C ALA A 100 0.45 -5.89 -12.54
N LEU A 101 -0.23 -6.79 -11.82
CA LEU A 101 -0.31 -6.75 -10.36
C LEU A 101 1.04 -7.06 -9.71
N TYR A 102 1.75 -8.07 -10.22
CA TYR A 102 3.08 -8.42 -9.73
C TYR A 102 4.07 -7.27 -9.96
N ASP A 103 4.10 -6.72 -11.17
CA ASP A 103 4.96 -5.58 -11.52
C ASP A 103 4.70 -4.38 -10.60
N LEU A 104 3.42 -4.07 -10.32
CA LEU A 104 3.00 -2.99 -9.43
C LEU A 104 3.53 -3.17 -8.00
N LEU A 105 3.50 -4.40 -7.47
CA LEU A 105 3.71 -4.67 -6.04
C LEU A 105 5.10 -5.20 -5.71
N SER A 106 5.81 -5.79 -6.66
CA SER A 106 7.03 -6.58 -6.46
C SER A 106 8.12 -5.83 -5.70
N SER A 107 8.28 -4.53 -5.98
CA SER A 107 9.32 -3.66 -5.41
C SER A 107 8.84 -2.77 -4.25
N LEU A 108 7.54 -2.79 -3.93
CA LEU A 108 6.98 -1.95 -2.88
C LEU A 108 7.25 -2.55 -1.51
N GLY A 109 7.83 -1.73 -0.61
CA GLY A 109 8.02 -2.09 0.78
C GLY A 109 6.69 -2.19 1.52
N ILE A 110 6.60 -3.15 2.44
CA ILE A 110 5.37 -3.43 3.17
C ILE A 110 5.52 -3.00 4.63
N ILE A 111 4.67 -2.08 5.06
CA ILE A 111 4.57 -1.68 6.46
C ILE A 111 3.22 -2.12 7.02
N PRO A 112 3.17 -2.91 8.11
CA PRO A 112 1.92 -3.22 8.80
C PRO A 112 1.19 -1.94 9.22
N ALA A 113 -0.04 -1.75 8.74
CA ALA A 113 -0.87 -0.65 9.18
C ALA A 113 -1.22 -0.90 10.64
N SER A 114 -0.70 -0.05 11.52
CA SER A 114 -0.85 -0.14 12.98
C SER A 114 -2.26 0.22 13.46
N GLY A 115 -3.29 -0.31 12.79
CA GLY A 115 -4.62 -0.45 13.37
C GLY A 115 -4.55 -1.49 14.48
N SER A 116 -3.84 -1.17 15.57
CA SER A 116 -3.83 -1.99 16.78
C SER A 116 -5.28 -2.22 17.19
N MET A 117 -5.59 -3.43 17.65
CA MET A 117 -6.90 -3.72 18.24
C MET A 117 -7.27 -2.67 19.33
N LEU A 118 -6.27 -2.04 19.94
CA LEU A 118 -6.40 -0.92 20.87
C LEU A 118 -6.96 0.36 20.22
N MET A 119 -6.47 0.78 19.04
CA MET A 119 -7.04 1.94 18.35
C MET A 119 -8.46 1.68 17.84
N ARG A 120 -8.74 0.45 17.37
CA ARG A 120 -10.11 0.03 17.02
C ARG A 120 -11.04 0.01 18.23
N SER A 121 -10.56 -0.40 19.40
CA SER A 121 -11.34 -0.39 20.65
C SER A 121 -11.51 1.01 21.25
N ILE A 122 -10.53 1.91 21.15
CA ILE A 122 -10.70 3.33 21.52
C ILE A 122 -11.71 4.01 20.60
N SER A 123 -11.65 3.72 19.29
CA SER A 123 -12.63 4.22 18.32
C SER A 123 -14.02 3.66 18.61
N PHE A 124 -14.11 2.39 19.00
CA PHE A 124 -15.34 1.78 19.47
C PHE A 124 -15.91 2.46 20.71
N VAL A 125 -15.09 2.72 21.75
CA VAL A 125 -15.54 3.44 22.95
C VAL A 125 -16.03 4.84 22.59
N LYS A 126 -15.31 5.58 21.73
CA LYS A 126 -15.72 6.91 21.27
C LYS A 126 -17.03 6.88 20.47
N LEU A 127 -17.22 5.88 19.60
CA LEU A 127 -18.44 5.75 18.78
C LEU A 127 -19.66 5.29 19.58
N VAL A 128 -19.48 4.37 20.54
CA VAL A 128 -20.55 3.86 21.40
C VAL A 128 -20.92 4.86 22.48
N ALA A 129 -19.94 5.49 23.15
CA ALA A 129 -20.20 6.55 24.14
C ALA A 129 -20.83 7.80 23.49
N GLY A 130 -20.54 8.06 22.21
CA GLY A 130 -21.15 9.14 21.43
C GLY A 130 -22.54 8.84 20.85
N ARG A 131 -23.13 7.67 21.10
CA ARG A 131 -24.45 7.20 20.58
C ARG A 131 -24.64 7.33 19.06
N ARG A 132 -23.57 7.28 18.24
CA ARG A 132 -23.69 7.49 16.79
C ARG A 132 -24.01 6.22 15.99
N VAL A 133 -23.82 5.02 16.54
CA VAL A 133 -24.01 3.76 15.81
C VAL A 133 -24.51 2.64 16.75
N PRO A 134 -25.47 1.80 16.34
CA PRO A 134 -25.91 0.65 17.12
C PRO A 134 -24.78 -0.38 17.34
N ILE A 135 -24.72 -0.94 18.56
CA ILE A 135 -23.66 -1.85 19.03
C ILE A 135 -23.43 -3.04 18.08
N GLN A 136 -24.47 -3.56 17.43
CA GLN A 136 -24.35 -4.67 16.48
C GLN A 136 -23.58 -4.32 15.20
N GLN A 137 -23.70 -3.09 14.68
CA GLN A 137 -22.88 -2.62 13.55
C GLN A 137 -21.46 -2.31 14.01
N ALA A 138 -21.29 -1.81 15.24
CA ALA A 138 -19.99 -1.57 15.84
C ALA A 138 -19.22 -2.88 16.12
N LEU A 139 -19.90 -3.99 16.44
CA LEU A 139 -19.29 -5.31 16.60
C LEU A 139 -18.68 -5.86 15.32
N LYS A 140 -19.09 -5.40 14.13
CA LYS A 140 -18.41 -5.75 12.87
C LYS A 140 -16.99 -5.19 12.79
N LEU A 141 -16.67 -4.09 13.50
CA LEU A 141 -15.27 -3.62 13.65
C LEU A 141 -14.40 -4.58 14.47
N PHE A 142 -15.01 -5.49 15.22
CA PHE A 142 -14.35 -6.53 16.01
C PHE A 142 -14.43 -7.92 15.39
N GLN A 143 -15.04 -8.09 14.21
CA GLN A 143 -14.93 -9.35 13.49
C GLN A 143 -13.44 -9.59 13.21
N LYS A 144 -12.87 -10.57 13.92
CA LYS A 144 -11.47 -10.95 13.79
C LYS A 144 -11.25 -11.32 12.33
N ASP A 145 -10.52 -10.46 11.63
CA ASP A 145 -10.18 -10.68 10.24
C ASP A 145 -9.51 -12.05 10.10
N ARG A 146 -10.11 -12.93 9.28
CA ARG A 146 -9.58 -14.27 9.03
C ARG A 146 -8.55 -14.15 7.92
N ARG A 147 -7.29 -14.00 8.31
CA ARG A 147 -6.17 -14.03 7.38
C ARG A 147 -5.95 -15.44 6.85
N THR A 148 -5.58 -15.55 5.59
CA THR A 148 -5.06 -16.81 5.01
C THR A 148 -3.67 -17.12 5.57
N ASP A 149 -3.17 -18.32 5.29
CA ASP A 149 -1.82 -18.72 5.74
C ASP A 149 -0.74 -17.81 5.13
N TYR A 150 -0.83 -17.48 3.84
CA TYR A 150 0.09 -16.56 3.17
C TYR A 150 -0.01 -15.13 3.72
N GLU A 151 -1.21 -14.63 4.00
CA GLU A 151 -1.39 -13.31 4.62
C GLU A 151 -0.79 -13.26 6.03
N THR A 152 -0.87 -14.37 6.78
CA THR A 152 -0.24 -14.48 8.09
C THR A 152 1.28 -14.49 7.98
N ARG A 153 1.84 -15.20 6.99
CA ARG A 153 3.29 -15.20 6.71
C ARG A 153 3.79 -13.81 6.29
N VAL A 154 3.10 -13.14 5.36
CA VAL A 154 3.39 -11.76 4.94
C VAL A 154 3.41 -10.81 6.14
N MET A 155 2.35 -10.83 6.96
CA MET A 155 2.26 -9.97 8.14
C MET A 155 3.36 -10.26 9.17
N ARG A 156 3.73 -11.53 9.36
CA ARG A 156 4.80 -11.91 10.28
C ARG A 156 6.16 -11.37 9.82
N LEU A 157 6.48 -11.49 8.54
CA LEU A 157 7.75 -11.00 7.99
C LEU A 157 7.80 -9.46 7.98
N ALA A 158 6.72 -8.80 7.54
CA ALA A 158 6.63 -7.34 7.51
C ALA A 158 6.64 -6.68 8.91
N GLN A 159 6.36 -7.44 9.97
CA GLN A 159 6.51 -6.98 11.36
C GLN A 159 7.95 -7.01 11.87
N GLN A 160 8.82 -7.76 11.21
CA GLN A 160 10.22 -7.95 11.63
C GLN A 160 11.18 -7.04 10.87
N ALA A 161 10.90 -6.80 9.58
CA ALA A 161 11.70 -5.93 8.74
C ALA A 161 10.84 -5.26 7.65
N LEU A 162 11.30 -4.12 7.13
CA LEU A 162 10.74 -3.52 5.93
C LEU A 162 11.21 -4.35 4.73
N LEU A 163 10.29 -5.08 4.11
CA LEU A 163 10.56 -5.97 2.98
C LEU A 163 9.65 -5.62 1.81
N SER A 164 10.16 -5.79 0.59
CA SER A 164 9.36 -5.81 -0.63
C SER A 164 8.57 -7.10 -0.77
N THR A 165 7.57 -7.07 -1.65
CA THR A 165 6.84 -8.29 -2.03
C THR A 165 7.77 -9.37 -2.58
N ALA A 166 8.77 -9.01 -3.41
CA ALA A 166 9.73 -9.96 -3.97
C ALA A 166 10.62 -10.60 -2.89
N GLU A 167 11.10 -9.82 -1.92
CA GLU A 167 11.89 -10.37 -0.81
C GLU A 167 11.05 -11.28 0.09
N ILE A 168 9.77 -10.94 0.32
CA ILE A 168 8.84 -11.81 1.06
C ILE A 168 8.61 -13.12 0.32
N ILE A 169 8.47 -13.08 -1.02
CA ILE A 169 8.37 -14.29 -1.84
C ILE A 169 9.62 -15.16 -1.65
N LYS A 170 10.82 -14.57 -1.73
CA LYS A 170 12.09 -15.29 -1.51
C LYS A 170 12.15 -15.94 -0.13
N CYS A 171 11.80 -15.20 0.92
CA CYS A 171 11.71 -15.74 2.29
C CYS A 171 10.72 -16.92 2.37
N VAL A 172 9.56 -16.82 1.74
CA VAL A 172 8.55 -17.89 1.75
C VAL A 172 9.00 -19.11 0.96
N GLU A 173 9.68 -18.95 -0.19
CA GLU A 173 10.27 -20.06 -0.96
C GLU A 173 11.31 -20.84 -0.14
N GLN A 174 12.08 -20.15 0.70
CA GLN A 174 13.09 -20.74 1.58
C GLN A 174 12.53 -21.18 2.95
N ASP A 175 11.21 -21.08 3.15
CA ASP A 175 10.51 -21.34 4.42
C ASP A 175 11.07 -20.52 5.62
N VAL A 176 11.59 -19.32 5.35
CA VAL A 176 12.03 -18.36 6.35
C VAL A 176 10.83 -17.65 6.96
N ALA A 177 10.62 -17.86 8.26
CA ALA A 177 9.54 -17.24 9.02
C ALA A 177 10.02 -16.19 10.04
N TYR A 178 11.32 -16.18 10.35
CA TYR A 178 11.92 -15.35 11.40
C TYR A 178 13.21 -14.70 10.90
N LEU A 179 13.34 -13.39 11.17
CA LEU A 179 14.43 -12.52 10.73
C LEU A 179 15.00 -11.80 11.96
N PRO A 180 15.98 -12.39 12.68
CA PRO A 180 16.47 -11.84 13.94
C PRO A 180 17.21 -10.51 13.78
N ASN A 181 17.88 -10.31 12.65
CA ASN A 181 18.68 -9.12 12.36
C ASN A 181 18.84 -8.94 10.84
N GLU A 182 19.39 -7.79 10.45
CA GLU A 182 19.63 -7.42 9.06
C GLU A 182 20.63 -8.36 8.37
N GLN A 183 21.66 -8.83 9.06
CA GLN A 183 22.64 -9.76 8.48
C GLN A 183 21.99 -11.08 8.04
N PHE A 184 21.10 -11.63 8.87
CA PHE A 184 20.34 -12.84 8.52
C PHE A 184 19.36 -12.58 7.37
N LEU A 185 18.73 -11.41 7.32
CA LEU A 185 17.89 -11.00 6.19
C LEU A 185 18.72 -10.95 4.90
N MET A 186 19.89 -10.33 4.94
CA MET A 186 20.79 -10.25 3.79
C MET A 186 21.24 -11.64 3.33
N GLU A 187 21.59 -12.53 4.26
CA GLU A 187 21.98 -13.91 3.94
C GLU A 187 20.81 -14.73 3.38
N ALA A 188 19.61 -14.62 3.96
CA ALA A 188 18.43 -15.35 3.47
C ALA A 188 18.02 -14.88 2.06
N VAL A 189 17.93 -13.57 1.86
CA VAL A 189 17.38 -12.99 0.63
C VAL A 189 18.43 -12.88 -0.48
N TYR A 190 19.65 -12.49 -0.12
CA TYR A 190 20.74 -12.10 -1.03
C TYR A 190 22.04 -12.90 -0.81
N GLY A 191 21.99 -14.02 -0.08
CA GLY A 191 23.19 -14.83 0.20
C GLY A 191 23.64 -15.71 -0.97
N ASP A 192 22.88 -15.76 -2.07
CA ASP A 192 23.30 -16.41 -3.30
C ASP A 192 24.01 -15.44 -4.26
N ASP A 193 24.89 -15.98 -5.11
CA ASP A 193 25.75 -15.18 -6.00
C ASP A 193 24.99 -14.44 -7.12
N GLU A 194 23.70 -14.73 -7.30
CA GLU A 194 22.90 -14.23 -8.43
C GLU A 194 21.87 -13.16 -8.02
N THR A 195 21.36 -13.21 -6.79
CA THR A 195 20.24 -12.37 -6.34
C THR A 195 20.74 -11.03 -5.82
N THR A 196 20.19 -9.94 -6.38
CA THR A 196 20.46 -8.55 -5.96
C THR A 196 19.14 -7.80 -5.78
N CYS A 197 19.17 -6.64 -5.12
CA CYS A 197 17.98 -5.80 -4.95
C CYS A 197 17.37 -5.35 -6.29
N TYR A 198 18.15 -5.32 -7.38
CA TYR A 198 17.68 -4.90 -8.70
C TYR A 198 17.01 -6.01 -9.50
N ASN A 199 17.42 -7.28 -9.31
CA ASN A 199 16.94 -8.39 -10.13
C ASN A 199 15.98 -9.34 -9.39
N ILE A 200 15.87 -9.25 -8.06
CA ILE A 200 15.05 -10.16 -7.25
C ILE A 200 13.58 -10.19 -7.72
N ALA A 201 13.03 -9.04 -8.12
CA ALA A 201 11.67 -8.98 -8.66
C ALA A 201 11.52 -9.82 -9.95
N GLY A 202 12.52 -9.81 -10.84
CA GLY A 202 12.54 -10.64 -12.03
C GLY A 202 12.66 -12.13 -11.69
N ILE A 203 13.58 -12.49 -10.78
CA ILE A 203 13.82 -13.89 -10.38
C ILE A 203 12.59 -14.47 -9.68
N MET A 204 11.97 -13.73 -8.77
CA MET A 204 10.85 -14.21 -7.95
C MET A 204 9.52 -14.27 -8.71
N LYS A 205 9.40 -13.63 -9.88
CA LYS A 205 8.15 -13.58 -10.65
C LYS A 205 7.58 -14.97 -10.94
N ASN A 206 8.45 -15.91 -11.31
CA ASN A 206 8.09 -17.27 -11.69
C ASN A 206 8.27 -18.31 -10.57
N SER A 207 8.52 -17.87 -9.33
CA SER A 207 8.60 -18.77 -8.18
C SER A 207 7.24 -19.37 -7.81
N ARG A 208 7.23 -20.46 -7.05
CA ARG A 208 6.02 -21.25 -6.77
C ARG A 208 5.01 -20.49 -5.91
N SER A 209 5.50 -19.69 -4.98
CA SER A 209 4.71 -18.89 -4.03
C SER A 209 4.40 -17.49 -4.54
N SER A 210 4.99 -17.06 -5.67
CA SER A 210 4.84 -15.72 -6.25
C SER A 210 3.39 -15.26 -6.32
N GLN A 211 2.52 -16.07 -6.91
CA GLN A 211 1.12 -15.72 -7.09
C GLN A 211 0.37 -15.64 -5.75
N ALA A 212 0.59 -16.60 -4.86
CA ALA A 212 -0.10 -16.67 -3.58
C ALA A 212 0.31 -15.52 -2.65
N VAL A 213 1.59 -15.17 -2.62
CA VAL A 213 2.12 -14.05 -1.82
C VAL A 213 1.67 -12.72 -2.40
N THR A 214 1.75 -12.52 -3.73
CA THR A 214 1.30 -11.28 -4.38
C THR A 214 -0.18 -11.02 -4.13
N LEU A 215 -1.03 -12.05 -4.23
CA LEU A 215 -2.45 -11.93 -3.90
C LEU A 215 -2.68 -11.65 -2.42
N ALA A 216 -1.91 -12.27 -1.52
CA ALA A 216 -1.98 -12.01 -0.08
C ALA A 216 -1.64 -10.54 0.24
N VAL A 217 -0.59 -10.00 -0.38
CA VAL A 217 -0.21 -8.59 -0.26
C VAL A 217 -1.32 -7.68 -0.78
N ALA A 218 -1.83 -7.93 -1.98
CA ALA A 218 -2.94 -7.16 -2.55
C ALA A 218 -4.18 -7.17 -1.63
N ASN A 219 -4.56 -8.34 -1.09
CA ASN A 219 -5.70 -8.47 -0.19
C ASN A 219 -5.50 -7.78 1.16
N LEU A 220 -4.28 -7.81 1.71
CA LEU A 220 -3.95 -7.07 2.93
C LEU A 220 -4.01 -5.56 2.68
N TYR A 221 -3.55 -5.09 1.52
CA TYR A 221 -3.64 -3.69 1.14
C TYR A 221 -5.10 -3.25 0.96
N LEU A 222 -5.90 -3.97 0.17
CA LEU A 222 -7.32 -3.65 -0.05
C LEU A 222 -8.15 -3.67 1.26
N ARG A 223 -7.74 -4.48 2.25
CA ARG A 223 -8.34 -4.50 3.60
C ARG A 223 -7.69 -3.51 4.58
N GLN A 224 -6.84 -2.62 4.11
CA GLN A 224 -6.21 -1.55 4.89
C GLN A 224 -5.35 -2.06 6.06
N GLN A 225 -4.67 -3.19 5.87
CA GLN A 225 -3.83 -3.84 6.88
C GLN A 225 -2.34 -3.61 6.71
N ILE A 226 -1.91 -3.18 5.52
CA ILE A 226 -0.52 -2.83 5.20
C ILE A 226 -0.48 -1.55 4.39
N ILE A 227 0.50 -0.69 4.57
CA ILE A 227 0.73 0.47 3.71
C ILE A 227 1.94 0.15 2.84
N PHE A 228 1.89 0.59 1.57
CA PHE A 228 3.05 0.53 0.69
C PHE A 228 4.00 1.69 0.96
N GLU A 229 5.28 1.36 1.04
CA GLU A 229 6.39 2.25 1.28
C GLU A 229 7.43 2.11 0.16
N ARG A 230 8.24 3.15 -0.04
CA ARG A 230 9.42 3.05 -0.90
C ARG A 230 10.57 2.44 -0.12
N ILE A 231 11.17 1.40 -0.68
CA ILE A 231 12.47 0.93 -0.21
C ILE A 231 13.50 1.86 -0.83
N THR A 232 14.05 2.75 0.00
CA THR A 232 15.26 3.50 -0.37
C THR A 232 16.42 2.52 -0.34
N THR A 233 16.81 2.03 -1.52
CA THR A 233 18.12 1.45 -1.73
C THR A 233 19.21 2.52 -1.75
#